data_AF-A0A1C5XV26-F1
#
_entry.id   AF-A0A1C5XV26-F1
#
_cell.length_a   1.000
_cell.length_b   1.000
_cell.length_c   1.000
_cell.angle_alpha   90.00
_cell.angle_beta   90.00
_cell.angle_gamma   90.00
#
_symmetry.space_group_name_H-M   'P 1'
#
loop_
_entity.id
_entity.type
_entity.pdbx_description
1 polymer ?
#
loop_
_entity_poly.entity_id
_entity_poly.type
_entity_poly.pdbx_seq_one_letter_code
_entity_poly.pdbx_strand_id
1 'polypeptide(L)'
;MDIIKISLLGVCGVILGFLMKGTKPEYACFITVGIGLVIMGLAVGKIYYLFESLGKIQETLPVDTEYISTLVKMIGITYIGQFASGICKDAGYSTTAAQIELFCKLSVMVLSMPVLMALLKTIQEFMV
;
A
#
# COMPACT_ATOMS: atom_id res chain seq x y z
N MET A 1 -19.19 5.84 3.12
CA MET A 1 -19.78 5.75 1.76
C MET A 1 -18.77 5.32 0.70
N ASP A 2 -17.51 5.78 0.71
CA ASP A 2 -16.51 5.34 -0.29
C ASP A 2 -16.11 3.86 -0.20
N ILE A 3 -15.94 3.31 1.01
CA ILE A 3 -15.50 1.91 1.16
C ILE A 3 -16.54 0.90 0.65
N ILE A 4 -17.83 1.26 0.74
CA ILE A 4 -18.94 0.47 0.19
C ILE A 4 -18.89 0.52 -1.33
N LYS A 5 -18.63 1.69 -1.95
CA LYS A 5 -18.46 1.82 -3.40
C LYS A 5 -17.27 1.01 -3.91
N ILE A 6 -16.11 1.12 -3.24
CA ILE A 6 -14.88 0.38 -3.59
C ILE A 6 -15.10 -1.13 -3.46
N SER A 7 -15.73 -1.57 -2.38
CA SER A 7 -16.03 -2.99 -2.14
C SER A 7 -17.04 -3.55 -3.16
N LEU A 8 -18.08 -2.79 -3.48
CA LEU A 8 -19.07 -3.19 -4.49
C LEU A 8 -18.46 -3.26 -5.91
N LEU A 9 -17.59 -2.29 -6.26
CA LEU A 9 -16.84 -2.29 -7.52
C LEU A 9 -15.91 -3.50 -7.64
N GLY A 10 -15.22 -3.85 -6.54
CA GLY A 10 -14.37 -5.03 -6.47
C GLY A 10 -15.16 -6.33 -6.65
N VAL A 11 -16.29 -6.49 -5.94
CA VAL A 11 -17.14 -7.68 -6.06
C VAL A 11 -17.73 -7.81 -7.47
N CYS A 12 -18.28 -6.74 -8.05
CA CYS A 12 -18.79 -6.75 -9.42
C CYS A 12 -17.68 -7.06 -10.43
N GLY A 13 -16.49 -6.49 -10.22
CA GLY A 13 -15.35 -6.72 -11.08
C GLY A 13 -14.86 -8.17 -11.07
N VAL A 14 -14.77 -8.80 -9.89
CA VAL A 14 -14.40 -10.21 -9.76
C VAL A 14 -15.43 -11.12 -10.42
N ILE A 15 -16.73 -10.83 -10.27
CA ILE A 15 -17.81 -11.60 -10.91
C ILE A 15 -17.72 -11.52 -12.44
N LEU A 16 -17.48 -10.33 -13.00
CA LEU A 16 -17.26 -10.12 -14.44
C LEU A 16 -16.00 -10.82 -14.96
N GLY A 17 -14.90 -10.71 -14.21
CA GLY A 17 -13.64 -11.39 -14.53
C GLY A 17 -13.78 -12.92 -14.50
N PHE A 18 -14.55 -13.46 -13.56
CA PHE A 18 -14.83 -14.89 -13.45
C PHE A 18 -15.67 -15.39 -14.64
N LEU A 19 -16.66 -14.60 -15.08
CA LEU A 19 -17.53 -14.93 -16.21
C LEU A 19 -16.75 -15.03 -17.54
N MET A 20 -15.75 -14.16 -17.75
CA MET A 20 -14.93 -14.18 -18.99
C MET A 20 -13.79 -15.21 -18.97
N LYS A 21 -13.42 -15.72 -17.79
CA LYS A 21 -12.41 -16.79 -17.62
C LYS A 21 -12.82 -18.08 -18.35
N GLY A 22 -14.13 -18.29 -18.57
CA GLY A 22 -14.68 -19.42 -19.31
C GLY A 22 -14.59 -19.32 -20.84
N THR A 23 -14.30 -18.14 -21.41
CA THR A 23 -14.21 -17.94 -22.87
C THR A 23 -12.77 -17.77 -23.34
N LYS A 24 -11.99 -16.86 -22.73
CA LYS A 24 -10.55 -16.68 -22.98
C LYS A 24 -9.82 -16.14 -21.74
N PRO A 25 -8.90 -16.91 -21.13
CA PRO A 25 -8.25 -16.55 -19.85
C PRO A 25 -7.36 -15.30 -19.94
N GLU A 26 -6.86 -14.95 -21.12
CA GLU A 26 -6.05 -13.75 -21.37
C GLU A 26 -6.84 -12.46 -21.06
N TYR A 27 -8.12 -12.40 -21.45
CA TYR A 27 -8.98 -11.25 -21.18
C TYR A 27 -9.37 -11.13 -19.70
N ALA A 28 -9.48 -12.25 -19.00
CA ALA A 28 -9.74 -12.24 -17.57
C ALA A 28 -8.61 -11.55 -16.79
N CYS A 29 -7.35 -11.75 -17.21
CA CYS A 29 -6.19 -11.08 -16.62
C CYS A 29 -6.22 -9.55 -16.85
N PHE A 30 -6.54 -9.10 -18.06
CA PHE A 30 -6.66 -7.66 -18.33
C PHE A 30 -7.79 -7.01 -17.51
N ILE A 31 -8.90 -7.71 -17.31
CA ILE A 31 -10.03 -7.23 -16.52
C ILE A 31 -9.65 -7.12 -15.04
N THR A 32 -9.02 -8.15 -14.44
CA THR A 32 -8.59 -8.11 -13.04
C THR A 32 -7.54 -7.02 -12.78
N VAL A 33 -6.57 -6.85 -13.68
CA VAL A 33 -5.60 -5.75 -13.62
C VAL A 33 -6.30 -4.39 -13.69
N GLY A 34 -7.25 -4.23 -14.62
CA GLY A 34 -8.01 -2.99 -14.79
C GLY A 34 -8.83 -2.63 -13.56
N ILE A 35 -9.55 -3.59 -12.98
CA ILE A 35 -10.32 -3.40 -11.74
C ILE A 35 -9.39 -3.08 -10.57
N GLY A 36 -8.27 -3.79 -10.45
CA GLY A 36 -7.24 -3.49 -9.46
C GLY A 36 -6.76 -2.05 -9.55
N LEU A 37 -6.44 -1.57 -10.76
CA LEU A 37 -5.97 -0.21 -10.99
C LEU A 37 -7.02 0.84 -10.58
N VAL A 38 -8.29 0.60 -10.87
CA VAL A 38 -9.39 1.48 -10.45
C VAL A 38 -9.53 1.52 -8.93
N ILE A 39 -9.46 0.36 -8.27
CA ILE A 39 -9.52 0.26 -6.80
C ILE A 39 -8.34 0.99 -6.14
N MET A 40 -7.14 0.79 -6.68
CA MET A 40 -5.91 1.46 -6.21
C MET A 40 -6.01 2.97 -6.39
N GLY A 41 -6.49 3.45 -7.54
CA GLY A 41 -6.70 4.88 -7.80
C GLY A 41 -7.67 5.52 -6.81
N LEU A 42 -8.74 4.82 -6.44
CA LEU A 42 -9.68 5.28 -5.40
C LEU A 42 -9.04 5.31 -4.00
N ALA A 43 -8.13 4.39 -3.70
CA ALA A 43 -7.40 4.35 -2.44
C ALA A 43 -6.40 5.52 -2.28
N VAL A 44 -5.77 5.97 -3.37
CA VAL A 44 -4.84 7.13 -3.37
C VAL A 44 -5.52 8.40 -2.83
N GLY A 45 -6.80 8.62 -3.17
CA GLY A 45 -7.56 9.76 -2.64
C GLY A 45 -7.72 9.75 -1.13
N LYS A 46 -7.79 8.57 -0.49
CA LYS A 46 -7.87 8.44 0.97
C LYS A 46 -6.51 8.63 1.65
N ILE A 47 -5.45 8.18 0.99
CA ILE A 47 -4.08 8.41 1.44
C ILE A 47 -3.81 9.92 1.49
N TYR A 48 -4.26 10.70 0.50
CA TYR A 48 -4.13 12.17 0.50
C TYR A 48 -4.80 12.84 1.73
N TYR A 49 -5.97 12.37 2.15
CA TYR A 49 -6.64 12.88 3.35
C TYR A 49 -5.86 12.58 4.65
N LEU A 50 -5.23 11.40 4.71
CA LEU A 50 -4.33 11.05 5.82
C LEU A 50 -3.11 11.96 5.86
N PHE A 51 -2.53 12.28 4.70
CA PHE A 51 -1.43 13.25 4.59
C PHE A 51 -1.80 14.64 5.06
N GLU A 52 -2.97 15.15 4.67
CA GLU A 52 -3.45 16.46 5.09
C GLU A 52 -3.67 16.50 6.61
N SER A 53 -4.18 15.41 7.19
CA SER A 53 -4.37 15.27 8.64
C SER A 53 -3.03 15.21 9.39
N LEU A 54 -2.04 14.49 8.85
CA LEU A 54 -0.68 14.45 9.39
C LEU A 54 0.01 15.82 9.33
N GLY A 55 -0.20 16.59 8.26
CA GLY A 55 0.32 17.96 8.14
C GLY A 55 -0.21 18.89 9.25
N LYS A 56 -1.51 18.79 9.59
CA LYS A 56 -2.12 19.55 10.70
C LYS A 56 -1.53 19.18 12.06
N ILE A 57 -1.21 17.90 12.27
CA ILE A 57 -0.53 17.45 13.50
C ILE A 57 0.87 18.05 13.57
N GLN A 58 1.57 18.14 12.44
CA GLN A 58 2.90 18.71 12.35
C GLN A 58 2.96 20.21 12.65
N GLU A 59 1.89 20.96 12.35
CA GLU A 59 1.78 22.36 12.79
C GLU A 59 1.57 22.48 14.31
N THR A 60 1.02 21.46 14.96
CA THR A 60 0.61 21.50 16.37
C THR A 60 1.67 20.91 17.31
N LEU A 61 2.53 20.03 16.81
CA LEU A 61 3.59 19.35 17.55
C LEU A 61 4.92 19.52 16.81
N PRO A 62 6.05 19.79 17.48
CA PRO A 62 7.36 19.92 16.85
C PRO A 62 7.91 18.54 16.47
N VAL A 63 7.27 17.90 15.50
CA VAL A 63 7.72 16.64 14.91
C VAL A 63 8.55 16.95 13.68
N ASP A 64 9.80 16.49 13.69
CA ASP A 64 10.70 16.60 12.55
C ASP A 64 10.04 16.02 11.29
N THR A 65 10.01 16.83 10.22
CA THR A 65 9.42 16.49 8.92
C THR A 65 9.98 15.19 8.35
N GLU A 66 11.21 14.86 8.73
CA GLU A 66 11.89 13.63 8.33
C GLU A 66 11.18 12.37 8.84
N TYR A 67 10.62 12.35 10.06
CA TYR A 67 9.90 11.19 10.59
C TYR A 67 8.55 10.98 9.91
N ILE A 68 7.79 12.06 9.69
CA ILE A 68 6.52 12.01 8.96
C ILE A 68 6.76 11.52 7.53
N SER A 69 7.78 12.05 6.84
CA SER A 69 8.18 11.61 5.51
C SER A 69 8.59 10.13 5.48
N THR A 70 9.29 9.64 6.51
CA THR A 70 9.70 8.24 6.62
C THR A 70 8.51 7.30 6.84
N LEU A 71 7.59 7.66 7.75
CA LEU A 71 6.34 6.90 7.98
C LEU A 71 5.51 6.80 6.70
N VAL A 72 5.37 7.93 6.01
CA VAL A 72 4.69 8.02 4.72
C VAL A 72 5.31 7.07 3.69
N LYS A 73 6.64 7.09 3.53
CA LYS A 73 7.34 6.25 2.56
C LYS A 73 7.10 4.77 2.88
N MET A 74 7.12 4.41 4.16
CA MET A 74 6.86 3.06 4.63
C MET A 74 5.44 2.59 4.27
N ILE A 75 4.43 3.43 4.52
CA ILE A 75 3.03 3.15 4.15
C ILE A 75 2.90 3.00 2.62
N GLY A 76 3.47 3.92 1.86
CA GLY A 76 3.42 3.92 0.40
C GLY A 76 4.02 2.65 -0.22
N ILE A 77 5.23 2.26 0.23
CA ILE A 77 5.90 1.04 -0.24
C ILE A 77 5.05 -0.19 0.06
N THR A 78 4.47 -0.27 1.26
CA THR A 78 3.67 -1.43 1.69
C THR A 78 2.41 -1.58 0.82
N TYR A 79 1.67 -0.49 0.59
CA TYR A 79 0.46 -0.53 -0.25
C TYR A 79 0.78 -0.85 -1.71
N ILE A 80 1.79 -0.19 -2.29
CA ILE A 80 2.19 -0.44 -3.69
C ILE A 80 2.67 -1.88 -3.86
N GLY A 81 3.49 -2.37 -2.93
CA GLY A 81 4.01 -3.74 -2.96
C GLY A 81 2.92 -4.80 -2.82
N GLN A 82 1.96 -4.62 -1.90
CA GLN A 82 0.84 -5.54 -1.76
C GLN A 82 -0.06 -5.54 -3.00
N PHE A 83 -0.30 -4.38 -3.59
CA PHE A 83 -1.09 -4.26 -4.80
C PHE A 83 -0.43 -4.96 -6.00
N ALA A 84 0.86 -4.69 -6.24
CA ALA A 84 1.60 -5.32 -7.31
C ALA A 84 1.68 -6.85 -7.12
N SER A 85 1.93 -7.32 -5.90
CA SER A 85 1.92 -8.75 -5.58
C SER A 85 0.53 -9.38 -5.78
N GLY A 86 -0.54 -8.69 -5.38
CA GLY A 86 -1.93 -9.12 -5.57
C GLY A 86 -2.26 -9.32 -7.05
N ILE A 87 -1.92 -8.36 -7.90
CA ILE A 87 -2.10 -8.48 -9.37
C ILE A 87 -1.33 -9.68 -9.92
N CYS A 88 -0.06 -9.85 -9.51
CA CYS A 88 0.75 -10.98 -9.98
C CYS A 88 0.16 -12.33 -9.53
N LYS A 89 -0.40 -12.43 -8.32
CA LYS A 89 -1.12 -13.63 -7.84
C LYS A 89 -2.38 -13.89 -8.68
N ASP A 90 -3.17 -12.86 -8.94
CA ASP A 90 -4.42 -12.98 -9.72
C ASP A 90 -4.17 -13.38 -11.18
N ALA A 91 -3.04 -12.95 -11.75
CA ALA A 91 -2.57 -13.36 -13.08
C ALA A 91 -1.99 -14.78 -13.13
N GLY A 92 -1.84 -15.47 -11.99
CA GLY A 92 -1.26 -16.82 -11.89
C GLY A 92 0.26 -16.84 -11.70
N TYR A 93 0.92 -15.68 -11.55
CA TYR A 93 2.36 -15.53 -11.31
C TYR A 93 2.69 -15.43 -9.81
N SER A 94 2.39 -16.49 -9.06
CA SER A 94 2.59 -16.53 -7.60
C SER A 94 4.06 -16.40 -7.16
N THR A 95 5.00 -16.92 -7.95
CA THR A 95 6.44 -16.84 -7.63
C THR A 95 6.95 -15.40 -7.72
N THR A 96 6.60 -14.67 -8.78
CA THR A 96 6.95 -13.25 -8.95
C THR A 96 6.29 -12.39 -7.88
N ALA A 97 5.03 -12.70 -7.55
CA ALA A 97 4.33 -12.02 -6.47
C ALA A 97 5.02 -12.18 -5.10
N ALA A 98 5.52 -13.37 -4.79
CA ALA A 98 6.25 -13.64 -3.55
C ALA A 98 7.59 -12.87 -3.51
N GLN A 99 8.28 -12.74 -4.64
CA GLN A 99 9.51 -11.94 -4.74
C GLN A 99 9.21 -10.45 -4.47
N ILE A 100 8.11 -9.91 -5.01
CA ILE A 100 7.67 -8.53 -4.74
C ILE A 100 7.36 -8.34 -3.25
N GLU A 101 6.64 -9.28 -2.62
CA GLU A 101 6.34 -9.24 -1.18
C GLU A 101 7.60 -9.26 -0.32
N LEU A 102 8.57 -10.10 -0.67
CA LEU A 102 9.85 -10.19 0.04
C LEU A 102 10.62 -8.86 -0.06
N PHE A 103 10.72 -8.30 -1.27
CA PHE A 103 11.41 -7.02 -1.49
C PHE A 103 10.75 -5.87 -0.72
N CYS A 104 9.41 -5.85 -0.71
CA CYS A 104 8.63 -4.87 0.03
C CYS A 104 8.93 -4.94 1.55
N LYS A 105 8.94 -6.14 2.13
CA LYS A 105 9.28 -6.36 3.55
C LYS A 105 10.71 -5.92 3.87
N LEU A 106 11.67 -6.25 3.01
CA LEU A 106 13.07 -5.83 3.18
C LEU A 106 13.21 -4.30 3.12
N SER A 107 12.52 -3.65 2.18
CA SER A 107 12.52 -2.19 2.04
C SER A 107 11.98 -1.49 3.29
N VAL A 108 10.88 -2.01 3.85
CA VAL A 108 10.32 -1.53 5.12
C VAL A 108 11.32 -1.72 6.26
N MET A 109 11.98 -2.88 6.34
CA MET A 109 12.97 -3.16 7.39
C MET A 109 14.15 -2.17 7.37
N VAL A 110 14.63 -1.81 6.17
CA VAL A 110 15.68 -0.80 5.99
C VAL A 110 15.21 0.58 6.47
N LEU A 111 13.97 0.96 6.15
CA LEU A 111 13.38 2.24 6.59
C LEU A 111 13.11 2.29 8.10
N SER A 112 12.95 1.14 8.76
CA SER A 112 12.74 1.07 10.21
C SER A 112 14.03 1.29 11.02
N MET A 113 15.21 1.05 10.45
CA MET A 113 16.50 1.27 11.13
C MET A 113 16.71 2.70 11.65
N PRO A 114 16.52 3.77 10.84
CA PRO A 114 16.68 5.13 11.36
C PRO A 114 15.69 5.46 12.48
N VAL A 115 14.47 4.91 12.42
CA VAL A 115 13.46 5.08 13.49
C VAL A 115 13.93 4.42 14.79
N LEU A 116 14.48 3.20 14.71
CA LEU A 116 15.05 2.51 15.86
C LEU A 116 16.22 3.30 16.48
N MET A 117 17.10 3.84 15.64
CA MET A 117 18.26 4.60 16.06
C MET A 117 17.87 5.91 16.76
N ALA A 118 16.87 6.61 16.23
CA ALA A 118 16.29 7.79 16.86
C ALA A 118 15.72 7.48 18.25
N LEU A 119 15.00 6.36 18.37
CA LEU A 119 14.38 5.91 19.62
C LEU A 119 15.43 5.56 20.69
N LEU A 120 16.50 4.85 20.30
CA LEU A 120 17.63 4.57 21.19
C LEU A 120 18.32 5.85 21.69
N LYS A 121 18.50 6.84 20.80
CA LYS A 121 19.08 8.13 21.16
C LYS A 121 18.20 8.90 22.15
N THR A 122 16.88 8.88 21.97
CA THR A 122 15.95 9.53 22.92
C THR A 122 15.98 8.85 24.29
N ILE A 123 16.01 7.52 24.34
CA ILE A 123 16.15 6.78 25.61
C ILE A 123 17.47 7.16 26.30
N GLN A 124 18.57 7.25 25.54
CA GLN A 124 19.87 7.64 26.09
C GLN A 124 19.86 9.07 26.65
N GLU A 125 19.20 10.01 25.98
CA GLU A 125 19.01 11.39 26.50
C GLU A 125 18.15 11.45 27.76
N PHE A 126 17.17 10.56 27.92
CA PHE A 126 16.33 10.49 29.12
C PHE A 126 17.00 9.78 30.30
N MET A 127 18.00 8.94 30.05
CA MET A 127 18.70 8.14 31.09
C MET A 127 19.95 8.83 31.65
N VAL A 128 20.33 9.99 31.10
CA VAL A 128 21.40 10.88 31.57
C VAL A 128 20.78 12.07 32.27
#